data_AF-A0A496MV06-F1
#
_entry.id   AF-A0A496MV06-F1
#
_cell.length_a   1.000
_cell.length_b   1.000
_cell.length_c   1.000
_cell.angle_alpha   90.00
_cell.angle_beta   90.00
_cell.angle_gamma   90.00
#
_symmetry.space_group_name_H-M   'P 1'
#
loop_
_entity.id
_entity.type
_entity.pdbx_description
1 polymer ?
#
loop_
_entity_poly.entity_id
_entity_poly.type
_entity_poly.pdbx_seq_one_letter_code
_entity_poly.pdbx_strand_id
1 'polypeptide(L)'
;MSISHEATEKLLEKMIVSVWGFKRPQNTMEHDILVNVWYQSLNAIGDYPEPVYDMAFGRWFGLARATDSPPRPGDILTHCGHVMADLGRDPKMRERVRLWREERRRKIDSLLADENNNNKIGNDDES
;
A
#
# COMPACT_ATOMS: atom_id res chain seq x y z
N MET A 1 8.00 -5.81 1.91
CA MET A 1 7.57 -5.93 0.50
C MET A 1 6.47 -4.91 0.21
N SER A 2 6.64 -4.17 -0.88
CA SER A 2 5.76 -3.09 -1.37
C SER A 2 4.80 -3.62 -2.43
N ILE A 3 3.68 -2.94 -2.69
CA ILE A 3 2.77 -3.33 -3.79
C ILE A 3 3.41 -2.99 -5.13
N SER A 4 3.39 -3.91 -6.09
CA SER A 4 3.87 -3.65 -7.46
C SER A 4 2.92 -2.74 -8.24
N HIS A 5 3.43 -2.20 -9.35
CA HIS A 5 2.62 -1.40 -10.28
C HIS A 5 1.47 -2.24 -10.88
N GLU A 6 1.77 -3.46 -11.33
CA GLU A 6 0.77 -4.41 -11.85
C GLU A 6 -0.30 -4.76 -10.80
N ALA A 7 0.09 -5.00 -9.56
CA ALA A 7 -0.87 -5.27 -8.49
C ALA A 7 -1.73 -4.03 -8.16
N THR A 8 -1.17 -2.83 -8.29
CA THR A 8 -1.91 -1.57 -8.14
C THR A 8 -2.96 -1.40 -9.24
N GLU A 9 -2.60 -1.69 -10.49
CA GLU A 9 -3.53 -1.66 -11.62
C GLU A 9 -4.69 -2.63 -11.40
N LYS A 10 -4.39 -3.89 -11.04
CA LYS A 10 -5.42 -4.91 -10.73
C LYS A 10 -6.34 -4.47 -9.58
N LEU A 11 -5.81 -3.81 -8.57
CA LEU A 11 -6.60 -3.26 -7.46
C LEU A 11 -7.58 -2.18 -7.95
N LEU A 12 -7.09 -1.26 -8.79
CA LEU A 12 -7.90 -0.21 -9.40
C LEU A 12 -8.99 -0.78 -10.32
N GLU A 13 -8.69 -1.82 -11.10
CA GLU A 13 -9.68 -2.50 -11.93
C GLU A 13 -10.83 -3.07 -11.10
N LYS A 14 -10.54 -3.68 -9.95
CA LYS A 14 -11.58 -4.17 -9.02
C LYS A 14 -12.45 -3.02 -8.50
N MET A 15 -11.86 -1.88 -8.19
CA MET A 15 -12.59 -0.68 -7.75
C MET A 15 -13.49 -0.12 -8.86
N ILE A 16 -12.96 -0.01 -10.08
CA ILE A 16 -13.70 0.46 -11.26
C ILE A 16 -14.94 -0.38 -11.52
N VAL A 17 -14.82 -1.71 -11.37
CA VAL A 17 -15.92 -2.65 -11.61
C VAL A 17 -16.94 -2.64 -10.47
N SER A 18 -16.48 -2.49 -9.22
CA SER A 18 -17.30 -2.77 -8.04
C SER A 18 -17.88 -1.51 -7.38
N VAL A 19 -17.19 -0.37 -7.48
CA VAL A 19 -17.52 0.85 -6.75
C VAL A 19 -18.24 1.83 -7.66
N TRP A 20 -19.53 2.02 -7.41
CA TRP A 20 -20.31 3.03 -8.11
C TRP A 20 -19.69 4.42 -7.92
N GLY A 21 -19.43 5.11 -9.03
CA GLY A 21 -18.78 6.42 -9.03
C GLY A 21 -17.24 6.40 -9.14
N PHE A 22 -16.57 5.25 -8.95
CA PHE A 22 -15.15 5.13 -9.26
C PHE A 22 -14.97 4.87 -10.76
N LYS A 23 -14.71 5.93 -11.53
CA LYS A 23 -14.68 5.85 -13.00
C LYS A 23 -13.28 5.61 -13.54
N ARG A 24 -13.18 4.69 -14.49
CA ARG A 24 -11.97 4.54 -15.33
C ARG A 24 -11.84 5.74 -16.26
N PRO A 25 -10.70 6.46 -16.25
CA PRO A 25 -10.39 7.43 -17.29
C PRO A 25 -10.40 6.77 -18.67
N GLN A 26 -11.03 7.41 -19.66
CA GLN A 26 -11.12 6.86 -21.02
C GLN A 26 -9.82 7.08 -21.80
N ASN A 27 -9.09 8.12 -21.46
CA ASN A 27 -7.77 8.42 -22.02
C ASN A 27 -6.71 7.55 -21.36
N THR A 28 -5.93 6.82 -22.16
CA THR A 28 -4.83 5.97 -21.68
C THR A 28 -3.82 6.74 -20.82
N MET A 29 -3.47 7.97 -21.20
CA MET A 29 -2.54 8.81 -20.43
C MET A 29 -3.11 9.14 -19.05
N GLU A 30 -4.40 9.47 -18.96
CA GLU A 30 -5.06 9.76 -17.67
C GLU A 30 -5.18 8.51 -16.80
N HIS A 31 -5.41 7.36 -17.42
CA HIS A 31 -5.41 6.07 -16.74
C HIS A 31 -4.03 5.75 -16.15
N ASP A 32 -2.96 5.94 -16.92
CA ASP A 32 -1.59 5.70 -16.45
C ASP A 32 -1.23 6.66 -15.30
N ILE A 33 -1.67 7.92 -15.37
CA ILE A 33 -1.52 8.88 -14.26
C ILE A 33 -2.26 8.37 -13.02
N LEU A 34 -3.50 7.89 -13.15
CA LEU A 34 -4.25 7.33 -12.03
C LEU A 34 -3.50 6.17 -11.37
N VAL A 35 -3.02 5.20 -12.16
CA VAL A 35 -2.27 4.04 -11.66
C VAL A 35 -0.99 4.50 -10.96
N ASN A 36 -0.22 5.41 -11.58
CA ASN A 36 1.03 5.91 -11.01
C ASN A 36 0.81 6.66 -9.70
N VAL A 37 -0.21 7.52 -9.61
CA VAL A 37 -0.55 8.27 -8.40
C VAL A 37 -0.95 7.31 -7.28
N TRP A 38 -1.76 6.30 -7.57
CA TRP A 38 -2.12 5.27 -6.60
C TRP A 38 -0.91 4.45 -6.15
N TYR A 39 -0.08 4.01 -7.10
CA TYR A 39 1.12 3.22 -6.82
C TYR A 39 2.07 3.98 -5.88
N GLN A 40 2.33 5.25 -6.18
CA GLN A 40 3.15 6.12 -5.33
C GLN A 40 2.50 6.35 -3.96
N SER A 41 1.20 6.64 -3.92
CA SER A 41 0.50 6.93 -2.66
C SER A 41 0.45 5.72 -1.73
N LEU A 42 0.17 4.53 -2.26
CA LEU A 42 0.15 3.30 -1.48
C LEU A 42 1.55 2.96 -0.96
N ASN A 43 2.60 3.19 -1.74
CA ASN A 43 3.97 2.87 -1.34
C ASN A 43 4.67 3.97 -0.53
N ALA A 44 4.17 5.21 -0.53
CA ALA A 44 4.73 6.31 0.26
C ALA A 44 4.61 6.05 1.77
N ILE A 45 3.53 5.41 2.19
CA ILE A 45 3.22 5.14 3.60
C ILE A 45 3.02 3.64 3.86
N GLY A 46 2.49 2.91 2.87
CA GLY A 46 2.20 1.49 2.97
C GLY A 46 3.38 0.60 2.56
N ASP A 47 3.89 -0.18 3.51
CA ASP A 47 4.77 -1.32 3.24
C ASP A 47 4.03 -2.60 3.66
N TYR A 48 2.86 -2.80 3.05
CA TYR A 48 2.04 -4.00 3.23
C TYR A 48 2.30 -5.00 2.10
N PRO A 49 2.23 -6.31 2.38
CA PRO A 49 2.26 -7.34 1.34
C PRO A 49 1.10 -7.21 0.35
N GLU A 50 1.29 -7.51 -0.92
CA GLU A 50 0.26 -7.40 -1.96
C GLU A 50 -1.10 -8.03 -1.59
N PRO A 51 -1.17 -9.25 -1.04
CA PRO A 51 -2.46 -9.85 -0.68
C PRO A 51 -3.25 -9.04 0.35
N VAL A 52 -2.55 -8.23 1.17
CA VAL A 52 -3.19 -7.38 2.19
C VAL A 52 -3.98 -6.25 1.55
N TYR A 53 -3.54 -5.68 0.43
CA TYR A 53 -4.27 -4.62 -0.26
C TYR A 53 -5.60 -5.14 -0.83
N ASP A 54 -5.60 -6.34 -1.39
CA ASP A 54 -6.82 -6.99 -1.88
C ASP A 54 -7.80 -7.30 -0.74
N MET A 55 -7.31 -7.85 0.37
CA MET A 55 -8.12 -8.08 1.56
C MET A 55 -8.65 -6.76 2.17
N ALA A 56 -7.84 -5.70 2.14
CA ALA A 56 -8.21 -4.38 2.63
C ALA A 56 -9.33 -3.76 1.78
N PHE A 57 -9.23 -3.86 0.46
CA PHE A 57 -10.32 -3.45 -0.43
C PHE A 57 -11.60 -4.25 -0.17
N GLY A 58 -11.51 -5.59 -0.06
CA GLY A 58 -12.67 -6.41 0.26
C GLY A 58 -13.33 -6.02 1.59
N ARG A 59 -12.52 -5.72 2.62
CA ARG A 59 -13.00 -5.23 3.91
C ARG A 59 -13.67 -3.86 3.80
N TRP A 60 -13.04 -2.91 3.11
CA TRP A 60 -13.61 -1.58 2.89
C TRP A 60 -14.94 -1.69 2.16
N PHE A 61 -14.97 -2.43 1.06
CA PHE A 61 -16.16 -2.60 0.23
C PHE A 61 -17.32 -3.25 0.98
N GLY A 62 -17.04 -4.26 1.82
CA GLY A 62 -18.05 -4.90 2.66
C GLY A 62 -18.61 -4.01 3.78
N LEU A 63 -17.92 -2.93 4.13
CA LEU A 63 -18.35 -1.94 5.14
C LEU A 63 -18.94 -0.66 4.52
N ALA A 64 -18.64 -0.41 3.25
CA ALA A 64 -19.09 0.78 2.54
C ALA A 64 -20.61 0.79 2.36
N ARG A 65 -21.19 1.98 2.49
CA ARG A 65 -22.61 2.25 2.20
C ARG A 65 -22.76 2.76 0.78
N ALA A 66 -23.96 2.64 0.22
CA ALA A 66 -24.27 3.11 -1.13
C ALA A 66 -24.07 4.63 -1.31
N THR A 67 -24.12 5.41 -0.22
CA THR A 67 -23.90 6.86 -0.22
C THR A 67 -22.44 7.26 -0.02
N ASP A 68 -21.56 6.32 0.28
CA ASP A 68 -20.17 6.64 0.56
C ASP A 68 -19.47 7.03 -0.74
N SER A 69 -18.54 7.98 -0.64
CA SER A 69 -17.69 8.32 -1.77
C SER A 69 -16.75 7.16 -2.09
N PRO A 70 -16.30 7.03 -3.35
CA PRO A 70 -15.30 6.04 -3.71
C PRO A 70 -14.02 6.15 -2.86
N PRO A 71 -13.30 5.03 -2.64
CA PRO A 71 -12.18 5.02 -1.72
C PRO A 71 -11.01 5.82 -2.30
N ARG A 72 -10.27 6.47 -1.41
CA ARG A 72 -8.96 7.06 -1.71
C ARG A 72 -7.86 6.08 -1.26
N PRO A 73 -6.60 6.25 -1.71
CA PRO A 73 -5.50 5.40 -1.29
C PRO A 73 -5.36 5.29 0.25
N GLY A 74 -5.55 6.39 0.97
CA GLY A 74 -5.48 6.42 2.44
C GLY A 74 -6.56 5.59 3.15
N ASP A 75 -7.75 5.48 2.55
CA ASP A 75 -8.83 4.66 3.08
C ASP A 75 -8.42 3.18 3.00
N ILE A 76 -7.85 2.76 1.86
CA ILE A 76 -7.31 1.39 1.68
C ILE A 76 -6.17 1.09 2.65
N LEU A 77 -5.22 2.01 2.84
CA LEU A 77 -4.11 1.85 3.79
C LEU A 77 -4.59 1.67 5.24
N THR A 78 -5.66 2.37 5.62
CA THR A 78 -6.30 2.21 6.94
C THR A 78 -6.83 0.78 7.09
N HIS A 79 -7.51 0.25 6.07
CA HIS A 79 -7.99 -1.13 6.08
C HIS A 79 -6.86 -2.16 6.01
N CYS A 80 -5.72 -1.88 5.37
CA CYS A 80 -4.53 -2.74 5.42
C CYS A 80 -4.03 -2.93 6.86
N GLY A 81 -4.02 -1.85 7.66
CA GLY A 81 -3.66 -1.91 9.09
C GLY A 81 -4.59 -2.84 9.88
N HIS A 82 -5.90 -2.73 9.67
CA HIS A 82 -6.89 -3.61 10.30
C HIS A 82 -6.73 -5.07 9.87
N VAL A 83 -6.56 -5.32 8.57
CA VAL A 83 -6.33 -6.69 8.06
C VAL A 83 -5.08 -7.30 8.67
N MET A 84 -3.97 -6.56 8.75
CA MET A 84 -2.75 -7.06 9.39
C MET A 84 -2.91 -7.33 10.88
N ALA A 85 -3.74 -6.55 11.58
CA ALA A 85 -4.06 -6.81 12.98
C ALA A 85 -4.89 -8.09 13.14
N ASP A 86 -5.90 -8.28 12.30
CA ASP A 86 -6.77 -9.46 12.31
C ASP A 86 -5.99 -10.74 11.93
N LEU A 87 -5.18 -10.69 10.87
CA LEU A 87 -4.31 -11.79 10.46
C LEU A 87 -3.27 -12.17 11.53
N GLY A 88 -2.78 -11.20 12.31
CA GLY A 88 -1.85 -11.47 13.41
C GLY A 88 -2.48 -12.25 14.56
N ARG A 89 -3.82 -12.20 14.70
CA ARG A 89 -4.56 -12.94 15.73
C ARG A 89 -4.80 -14.39 15.31
N ASP A 90 -4.99 -14.65 14.02
CA ASP A 90 -5.15 -16.00 13.46
C ASP A 90 -3.88 -16.85 13.71
N PRO A 91 -3.98 -17.96 14.48
CA PRO A 91 -2.85 -18.84 14.76
C PRO A 91 -2.14 -19.36 13.50
N LYS A 92 -2.85 -19.56 12.38
CA LYS A 92 -2.28 -20.07 11.14
C LYS A 92 -1.48 -19.02 10.36
N MET A 93 -1.88 -17.75 10.49
CA MET A 93 -1.26 -16.63 9.77
C MET A 93 -0.24 -15.86 10.62
N ARG A 94 -0.26 -16.04 11.94
CA ARG A 94 0.59 -15.34 12.90
C ARG A 94 2.07 -15.35 12.53
N GLU A 95 2.60 -16.51 12.15
CA GLU A 95 4.01 -16.62 11.80
C GLU A 95 4.35 -15.87 10.51
N ARG A 96 3.47 -15.98 9.50
CA ARG A 96 3.61 -15.22 8.25
C ARG A 96 3.57 -13.71 8.50
N VAL A 97 2.67 -13.25 9.36
CA VAL A 97 2.56 -11.84 9.75
C VAL A 97 3.80 -11.39 10.52
N ARG A 98 4.38 -12.22 11.39
CA ARG A 98 5.64 -11.94 12.08
C ARG A 98 6.77 -11.70 11.08
N LEU A 99 6.92 -12.59 10.10
CA LEU A 99 7.95 -12.48 9.05
C LEU A 99 7.79 -11.20 8.24
N TRP A 100 6.57 -10.84 7.84
CA TRP A 100 6.33 -9.58 7.12
C TRP A 100 6.68 -8.34 7.94
N ARG A 101 6.39 -8.33 9.25
CA ARG A 101 6.78 -7.23 10.13
C ARG A 101 8.29 -7.15 10.31
N GLU A 102 8.99 -8.28 10.35
CA GLU A 102 10.45 -8.32 10.41
C GLU A 102 11.11 -7.82 9.15
N GLU A 103 10.62 -8.24 7.99
CA GLU A 103 11.09 -7.76 6.69
C GLU A 103 10.92 -6.24 6.57
N ARG A 104 9.75 -5.72 6.96
CA ARG A 104 9.48 -4.28 7.01
C ARG A 104 10.45 -3.54 7.93
N ARG A 105 10.71 -4.06 9.13
CA ARG A 105 11.68 -3.46 10.06
C ARG A 105 13.07 -3.43 9.47
N ARG A 106 13.56 -4.55 8.93
CA ARG A 106 14.88 -4.62 8.28
C ARG A 106 15.02 -3.61 7.14
N LYS A 107 13.97 -3.43 6.33
CA LYS A 107 13.96 -2.44 5.25
C LYS A 107 14.07 -1.01 5.80
N ILE A 108 13.30 -0.68 6.84
CA ILE A 108 13.39 0.62 7.52
C ILE A 108 14.79 0.84 8.11
N ASP A 109 15.32 -0.16 8.83
CA ASP A 109 16.64 -0.09 9.44
C ASP A 109 17.74 0.11 8.40
N SER A 110 17.65 -0.56 7.24
CA SER A 110 18.57 -0.36 6.11
C SER A 110 18.49 1.05 5.55
N LEU A 111 17.29 1.58 5.33
CA LEU A 111 17.10 2.94 4.79
C LEU A 111 17.66 4.01 5.75
N LEU A 112 17.44 3.84 7.05
CA LEU A 112 17.99 4.74 8.08
C LEU A 112 19.52 4.63 8.20
N ALA A 113 20.10 3.45 7.97
CA ALA A 113 21.54 3.27 7.93
C ALA A 113 22.18 3.94 6.71
N ASP A 114 21.53 3.83 5.54
CA ASP A 114 21.97 4.48 4.30
C ASP A 114 21.90 6.00 4.41
N GLU A 115 20.83 6.56 4.98
CA GLU A 115 20.72 8.01 5.27
C GLU A 115 21.83 8.50 6.20
N ASN A 116 22.14 7.76 7.26
CA ASN A 116 23.21 8.11 8.19
C ASN A 116 24.62 8.03 7.55
N ASN A 117 24.84 7.11 6.60
CA ASN A 117 26.11 7.04 5.86
C ASN A 117 26.23 8.18 4.85
N ASN A 118 25.17 8.51 4.13
CA ASN A 118 25.16 9.64 3.18
C ASN A 118 25.39 10.99 3.89
N ASN A 119 24.83 11.18 5.09
CA ASN A 119 25.06 12.37 5.91
C ASN A 119 26.48 12.48 6.48
N LYS A 120 27.24 11.37 6.57
CA LYS A 120 28.65 11.41 6.98
C LYS A 120 29.57 11.79 5.84
N ILE A 121 29.36 11.20 4.65
CA ILE A 121 30.18 11.48 3.46
C ILE A 121 30.04 12.96 3.04
N GLY A 122 28.85 13.56 3.14
CA GLY A 122 28.63 14.97 2.78
C GLY A 122 29.23 16.00 3.76
N ASN A 123 29.69 15.59 4.95
CA ASN A 123 30.34 16.47 5.93
C ASN A 123 31.88 16.35 5.93
N ASP A 124 32.44 15.34 5.26
CA ASP A 124 33.89 15.11 5.20
C ASP A 124 34.55 15.84 4.00
N ASP A 125 33.76 16.43 3.10
CA ASP A 125 34.22 17.21 1.93
C ASP A 125 34.33 18.74 2.19
N GLU A 126 34.01 19.21 3.39
CA GLU A 126 34.23 20.60 3.84
C GLU A 126 35.26 20.65 4.99
N SER A 127 36.55 20.48 4.68
CA SER A 127 37.66 20.80 5.59
C SER A 127 38.92 21.22 4.83
#